data_AF-A0A7W2D992-F1
#
_entry.id   AF-A0A7W2D992-F1
#
_cell.length_a   1.000
_cell.length_b   1.000
_cell.length_c   1.000
_cell.angle_alpha   90.00
_cell.angle_beta   90.00
_cell.angle_gamma   90.00
#
_symmetry.space_group_name_H-M   'P 1'
#
loop_
_entity.id
_entity.type
_entity.pdbx_description
1 polymer ?
#
loop_
_entity_poly.entity_id
_entity_poly.type
_entity_poly.pdbx_seq_one_letter_code
_entity_poly.pdbx_strand_id
1 'polypeptide(L)'
;MTTQVAPEIPSAPAELKFGRTVDRSLVHRAAVSEVFVTDIQPLAAKKVRTAVQLPLTHGYYSDHVQRPAVYDALLLLESGRQAAIAGSHAHIGLSQGTTMIVDTFRLDLHGLKELMIGPEPGRLRIDTDYIGNPTRRGRYRKGKVAQRYFIEDTHVGEHEMDVLFLNEHENDVLRHAQRGTPAPLTSDFSDHGPGADAGRQVAPDLVGRGNPLNVVLSRAGTTDRSVTADVTPRFDNRALFDHVYDHLPAMTLVEAARQLSLLAVGEPGTTYALGFEARFSRFAELDEVVRAEAPLVWPEGGRGDIPVRFLQGDAEIAQVTVTIVSGSEL
;
A
#
# COMPACT_ATOMS: atom_id res chain seq x y z
N MET A 1 -4.41 11.00 -34.67
CA MET A 1 -4.78 9.83 -33.85
C MET A 1 -5.87 10.28 -32.90
N THR A 2 -7.11 9.92 -33.18
CA THR A 2 -8.29 10.37 -32.43
C THR A 2 -8.49 9.40 -31.27
N THR A 3 -8.35 9.87 -30.04
CA THR A 3 -8.60 9.09 -28.82
C THR A 3 -10.08 8.68 -28.82
N GLN A 4 -10.37 7.42 -29.15
CA GLN A 4 -11.73 6.89 -29.08
C GLN A 4 -12.13 6.82 -27.60
N VAL A 5 -12.94 7.80 -27.16
CA VAL A 5 -13.59 7.77 -25.86
C VAL A 5 -14.61 6.65 -25.88
N ALA A 6 -14.44 5.66 -25.00
CA ALA A 6 -15.41 4.57 -24.87
C ALA A 6 -16.80 5.14 -24.52
N PRO A 7 -17.90 4.57 -25.05
CA PRO A 7 -19.24 5.09 -24.78
C PRO A 7 -19.52 5.06 -23.27
N GLU A 8 -20.00 6.20 -22.75
CA GLU A 8 -20.51 6.30 -21.40
C GLU A 8 -21.72 5.37 -21.25
N ILE A 9 -21.77 4.61 -20.15
CA ILE A 9 -22.99 3.88 -19.81
C ILE A 9 -23.90 4.92 -19.15
N PRO A 10 -25.13 5.16 -19.64
CA PRO A 10 -26.06 6.04 -18.96
C PRO A 10 -26.55 5.36 -17.68
N SER A 11 -25.73 5.41 -16.64
CA SER A 11 -26.15 5.17 -15.27
C SER A 11 -26.42 6.55 -14.67
N ALA A 12 -27.67 6.83 -14.31
CA ALA A 12 -27.90 7.89 -13.33
C ALA A 12 -27.01 7.58 -12.11
N PRO A 13 -26.22 8.54 -11.58
CA PRO A 13 -25.38 8.25 -10.43
C PRO A 13 -26.31 7.89 -9.27
N ALA A 14 -26.37 6.60 -8.93
CA ALA A 14 -27.03 6.17 -7.72
C ALA A 14 -26.19 6.69 -6.55
N GLU A 15 -26.84 7.22 -5.53
CA GLU A 15 -26.14 7.66 -4.32
C GLU A 15 -25.29 6.51 -3.77
N LEU A 16 -24.02 6.80 -3.49
CA LEU A 16 -23.08 5.82 -2.95
C LEU A 16 -23.52 5.38 -1.55
N LYS A 17 -23.43 4.07 -1.28
CA LYS A 17 -23.84 3.51 0.01
C LYS A 17 -22.64 3.28 0.92
N PHE A 18 -22.73 3.79 2.15
CA PHE A 18 -21.69 3.62 3.19
C PHE A 18 -22.11 2.71 4.34
N GLY A 19 -23.30 2.11 4.28
CA GLY A 19 -23.91 1.40 5.41
C GLY A 19 -23.52 -0.07 5.59
N ARG A 20 -22.83 -0.69 4.63
CA ARG A 20 -22.34 -2.07 4.72
C ARG A 20 -21.09 -2.25 3.88
N THR A 21 -20.17 -3.09 4.30
CA THR A 21 -19.02 -3.47 3.46
C THR A 21 -19.47 -4.32 2.29
N VAL A 22 -18.68 -4.34 1.21
CA VAL A 22 -18.79 -5.37 0.17
C VAL A 22 -18.36 -6.74 0.73
N ASP A 23 -18.60 -7.81 -0.01
CA ASP A 23 -18.09 -9.13 0.39
C ASP A 23 -16.56 -9.12 0.41
N ARG A 24 -15.97 -9.67 1.48
CA ARG A 24 -14.51 -9.73 1.66
C ARG A 24 -13.79 -10.44 0.52
N SER A 25 -14.45 -11.37 -0.18
CA SER A 25 -13.88 -12.08 -1.33
C SER A 25 -13.65 -11.15 -2.53
N LEU A 26 -14.40 -10.04 -2.64
CA LEU A 26 -14.23 -9.07 -3.73
C LEU A 26 -12.99 -8.20 -3.57
N VAL A 27 -12.46 -8.05 -2.35
CA VAL A 27 -11.31 -7.19 -2.04
C VAL A 27 -10.07 -7.98 -1.61
N HIS A 28 -10.15 -9.32 -1.73
CA HIS A 28 -9.11 -10.27 -1.29
C HIS A 28 -8.73 -10.09 0.18
N ARG A 29 -9.75 -10.09 1.06
CA ARG A 29 -9.56 -10.03 2.51
C ARG A 29 -10.06 -11.26 3.24
N ALA A 30 -9.29 -11.67 4.25
CA ALA A 30 -9.68 -12.76 5.15
C ALA A 30 -10.68 -12.28 6.20
N ALA A 31 -10.42 -11.14 6.83
CA ALA A 31 -11.24 -10.55 7.88
C ALA A 31 -12.19 -9.48 7.33
N VAL A 32 -13.44 -9.48 7.79
CA VAL A 32 -14.44 -8.45 7.43
C VAL A 32 -14.04 -7.08 7.98
N SER A 33 -13.35 -7.02 9.13
CA SER A 33 -12.85 -5.78 9.73
C SER A 33 -11.81 -5.05 8.88
N GLU A 34 -11.16 -5.77 7.96
CA GLU A 34 -10.17 -5.22 7.03
C GLU A 34 -10.78 -4.86 5.66
N VAL A 35 -12.12 -4.86 5.54
CA VAL A 35 -12.84 -4.42 4.33
C VAL A 35 -13.35 -3.00 4.54
N PHE A 36 -12.79 -2.05 3.78
CA PHE A 36 -13.17 -0.63 3.88
C PHE A 36 -14.16 -0.22 2.78
N VAL A 37 -14.17 -0.94 1.65
CA VAL A 37 -15.09 -0.68 0.54
C VAL A 37 -16.53 -1.05 0.92
N THR A 38 -17.47 -0.14 0.67
CA THR A 38 -18.90 -0.29 1.02
C THR A 38 -19.82 -0.37 -0.19
N ASP A 39 -19.43 0.20 -1.31
CA ASP A 39 -20.22 0.16 -2.55
C ASP A 39 -19.34 0.34 -3.78
N ILE A 40 -19.77 -0.22 -4.92
CA ILE A 40 -19.06 -0.14 -6.21
C ILE A 40 -20.11 0.01 -7.31
N GLN A 41 -19.96 1.05 -8.12
CA GLN A 41 -20.89 1.39 -9.18
C GLN A 41 -20.15 1.53 -10.52
N PRO A 42 -20.53 0.78 -11.56
CA PRO A 42 -20.09 1.01 -12.93
C PRO A 42 -20.46 2.39 -13.44
N LEU A 43 -19.50 3.11 -14.04
CA LEU A 43 -19.74 4.39 -14.72
C LEU A 43 -19.61 4.28 -16.24
N ALA A 44 -18.67 3.47 -16.72
CA ALA A 44 -18.45 3.18 -18.13
C ALA A 44 -17.71 1.84 -18.27
N ALA A 45 -17.49 1.35 -19.49
CA ALA A 45 -16.87 0.04 -19.73
C ALA A 45 -15.55 -0.22 -18.97
N LYS A 46 -14.76 0.83 -18.71
CA LYS A 46 -13.50 0.75 -17.94
C LYS A 46 -13.44 1.75 -16.79
N LYS A 47 -14.58 2.09 -16.22
CA LYS A 47 -14.68 3.08 -15.13
C LYS A 47 -15.63 2.62 -14.05
N VAL A 48 -15.20 2.71 -12.81
CA VAL A 48 -16.05 2.48 -11.63
C VAL A 48 -15.89 3.62 -10.65
N ARG A 49 -16.91 3.79 -9.81
CA ARG A 49 -16.88 4.62 -8.63
C ARG A 49 -17.11 3.77 -7.41
N THR A 50 -16.28 3.97 -6.40
CA THR A 50 -16.28 3.15 -5.18
C THR A 50 -16.50 4.05 -3.96
N ALA A 51 -17.29 3.57 -3.01
CA ALA A 51 -17.42 4.14 -1.68
C ALA A 51 -16.54 3.36 -0.70
N VAL A 52 -15.86 4.10 0.16
CA VAL A 52 -15.01 3.58 1.23
C VAL A 52 -15.36 4.33 2.50
N GLN A 53 -15.55 3.60 3.60
CA GLN A 53 -15.68 4.20 4.92
C GLN A 53 -14.30 4.16 5.61
N LEU A 54 -13.75 5.34 5.88
CA LEU A 54 -12.50 5.47 6.62
C LEU A 54 -12.78 5.39 8.13
N PRO A 55 -12.19 4.42 8.85
CA PRO A 55 -12.46 4.25 10.28
C PRO A 55 -11.88 5.40 11.11
N LEU A 56 -12.58 5.78 12.19
CA LEU A 56 -12.08 6.74 13.18
C LEU A 56 -10.86 6.22 13.94
N THR A 57 -10.79 4.90 14.14
CA THR A 57 -9.71 4.22 14.85
C THR A 57 -9.42 2.88 14.19
N HIS A 58 -8.14 2.57 14.02
CA HIS A 58 -7.66 1.29 13.52
C HIS A 58 -6.36 0.91 14.24
N GLY A 59 -6.18 -0.36 14.58
CA GLY A 59 -4.99 -0.82 15.33
C GLY A 59 -3.65 -0.65 14.61
N TYR A 60 -3.69 -0.38 13.30
CA TYR A 60 -2.53 -0.15 12.43
C TYR A 60 -2.57 1.26 11.82
N TYR A 61 -3.58 1.55 10.98
CA TYR A 61 -3.70 2.85 10.29
C TYR A 61 -3.96 4.07 11.19
N SER A 62 -4.26 3.88 12.47
CA SER A 62 -4.37 5.00 13.44
C SER A 62 -3.27 4.98 14.50
N ASP A 63 -2.34 4.03 14.44
CA ASP A 63 -1.23 3.92 15.39
C ASP A 63 -0.10 4.88 15.01
N HIS A 64 -0.32 6.15 15.28
CA HIS A 64 0.57 7.25 14.92
C HIS A 64 0.82 8.17 16.12
N VAL A 65 2.08 8.57 16.33
CA VAL A 65 2.47 9.53 17.37
C VAL A 65 2.23 10.98 16.94
N GLN A 66 2.11 11.23 15.64
CA GLN A 66 1.90 12.55 15.05
C GLN A 66 0.62 13.23 15.56
N ARG A 67 0.67 14.54 15.77
CA ARG A 67 -0.51 15.36 16.15
C ARG A 67 -0.56 16.66 15.33
N PRO A 68 -1.75 17.08 14.85
CA PRO A 68 -3.06 16.40 14.96
C PRO A 68 -3.15 15.11 14.12
N ALA A 69 -4.10 14.24 14.47
CA ALA A 69 -4.28 12.96 13.76
C ALA A 69 -4.96 13.18 12.40
N VAL A 70 -4.42 12.53 11.37
CA VAL A 70 -4.94 12.51 10.01
C VAL A 70 -5.16 11.06 9.56
N TYR A 71 -6.03 10.85 8.57
CA TYR A 71 -6.13 9.56 7.90
C TYR A 71 -4.77 9.18 7.30
N ASP A 72 -4.29 8.00 7.65
CA ASP A 72 -2.98 7.53 7.22
C ASP A 72 -2.92 7.30 5.69
N ALA A 73 -1.83 7.69 5.05
CA ALA A 73 -1.70 7.53 3.61
C ALA A 73 -1.66 6.06 3.14
N LEU A 74 -1.20 5.10 3.95
CA LEU A 74 -1.34 3.66 3.62
C LEU A 74 -2.79 3.18 3.77
N LEU A 75 -3.64 3.79 4.59
CA LEU A 75 -5.09 3.49 4.60
C LEU A 75 -5.73 3.89 3.28
N LEU A 76 -5.36 5.04 2.74
CA LEU A 76 -5.84 5.54 1.45
C LEU A 76 -5.28 4.70 0.29
N LEU A 77 -4.02 4.30 0.36
CA LEU A 77 -3.42 3.34 -0.57
C LEU A 77 -4.17 2.00 -0.56
N GLU A 78 -4.44 1.47 0.63
CA GLU A 78 -5.17 0.21 0.81
C GLU A 78 -6.62 0.33 0.30
N SER A 79 -7.28 1.46 0.57
CA SER A 79 -8.62 1.76 0.06
C SER A 79 -8.65 1.74 -1.47
N GLY A 80 -7.65 2.34 -2.12
CA GLY A 80 -7.43 2.28 -3.56
C GLY A 80 -7.23 0.86 -4.07
N ARG A 81 -6.36 0.07 -3.40
CA ARG A 81 -6.10 -1.33 -3.74
C ARG A 81 -7.38 -2.17 -3.68
N GLN A 82 -8.16 -2.05 -2.61
CA GLN A 82 -9.46 -2.74 -2.48
C GLN A 82 -10.44 -2.32 -3.58
N ALA A 83 -10.56 -1.01 -3.85
CA ALA A 83 -11.42 -0.50 -4.90
C ALA A 83 -11.04 -1.02 -6.30
N ALA A 84 -9.74 -1.08 -6.60
CA ALA A 84 -9.20 -1.58 -7.85
C ALA A 84 -9.44 -3.08 -8.05
N ILE A 85 -9.21 -3.89 -7.01
CA ILE A 85 -9.44 -5.35 -7.07
C ILE A 85 -10.93 -5.64 -7.24
N ALA A 86 -11.77 -4.98 -6.43
CA ALA A 86 -13.19 -5.26 -6.44
C ALA A 86 -13.86 -4.83 -7.74
N GLY A 87 -13.49 -3.67 -8.31
CA GLY A 87 -13.96 -3.28 -9.64
C GLY A 87 -13.36 -4.14 -10.76
N SER A 88 -12.12 -4.65 -10.62
CA SER A 88 -11.54 -5.58 -11.59
C SER A 88 -12.33 -6.90 -11.69
N HIS A 89 -12.81 -7.44 -10.57
CA HIS A 89 -13.65 -8.63 -10.56
C HIS A 89 -15.10 -8.33 -10.96
N ALA A 90 -15.73 -7.36 -10.29
CA ALA A 90 -17.16 -7.11 -10.42
C ALA A 90 -17.55 -6.46 -11.75
N HIS A 91 -16.64 -5.68 -12.35
CA HIS A 91 -16.94 -4.87 -13.54
C HIS A 91 -16.09 -5.21 -14.75
N ILE A 92 -14.76 -5.35 -14.59
CA ILE A 92 -13.87 -5.71 -15.71
C ILE A 92 -13.96 -7.21 -16.05
N GLY A 93 -14.36 -8.06 -15.10
CA GLY A 93 -14.56 -9.49 -15.30
C GLY A 93 -13.28 -10.32 -15.21
N LEU A 94 -12.26 -9.86 -14.47
CA LEU A 94 -11.10 -10.69 -14.16
C LEU A 94 -11.52 -11.86 -13.24
N SER A 95 -10.99 -13.05 -13.50
CA SER A 95 -11.25 -14.24 -12.67
C SER A 95 -10.74 -14.02 -11.23
N GLN A 96 -11.44 -14.55 -10.23
CA GLN A 96 -11.03 -14.45 -8.83
C GLN A 96 -9.65 -15.09 -8.56
N GLY A 97 -9.25 -16.11 -9.33
CA GLY A 97 -7.93 -16.74 -9.24
C GLY A 97 -6.82 -16.01 -10.01
N THR A 98 -7.00 -14.73 -10.34
CA THR A 98 -5.98 -13.94 -11.02
C THR A 98 -5.01 -13.37 -10.00
N THR A 99 -3.74 -13.78 -10.06
CA THR A 99 -2.67 -13.15 -9.31
C THR A 99 -2.34 -11.79 -9.92
N MET A 100 -2.35 -10.75 -9.08
CA MET A 100 -2.03 -9.38 -9.45
C MET A 100 -0.67 -9.01 -8.85
N ILE A 101 0.33 -8.83 -9.69
CA ILE A 101 1.68 -8.43 -9.27
C ILE A 101 1.86 -6.95 -9.59
N VAL A 102 2.21 -6.16 -8.57
CA VAL A 102 2.49 -4.73 -8.72
C VAL A 102 3.89 -4.55 -9.29
N ASP A 103 4.02 -3.80 -10.39
CA ASP A 103 5.30 -3.41 -10.98
C ASP A 103 5.73 -2.05 -10.40
N THR A 104 4.84 -1.06 -10.50
CA THR A 104 5.02 0.29 -9.98
C THR A 104 3.72 0.81 -9.40
N PHE A 105 3.82 1.76 -8.47
CA PHE A 105 2.68 2.61 -8.13
C PHE A 105 3.13 4.00 -7.70
N ARG A 106 2.22 4.96 -7.79
CA ARG A 106 2.36 6.31 -7.23
C ARG A 106 1.09 6.64 -6.44
N LEU A 107 1.25 7.16 -5.24
CA LEU A 107 0.22 7.81 -4.45
C LEU A 107 0.69 9.25 -4.16
N ASP A 108 -0.16 10.23 -4.43
CA ASP A 108 0.10 11.64 -4.16
C ASP A 108 -1.13 12.23 -3.46
N LEU A 109 -0.97 12.66 -2.20
CA LEU A 109 -2.02 13.32 -1.43
C LEU A 109 -1.70 14.82 -1.32
N HIS A 110 -2.70 15.66 -1.58
CA HIS A 110 -2.49 17.09 -1.78
C HIS A 110 -2.06 17.85 -0.51
N GLY A 111 -2.53 17.41 0.67
CA GLY A 111 -2.28 18.12 1.91
C GLY A 111 -2.84 17.37 3.13
N LEU A 112 -2.38 17.78 4.31
CA LEU A 112 -2.78 17.15 5.58
C LEU A 112 -4.16 17.61 6.07
N LYS A 113 -4.56 18.84 5.74
CA LYS A 113 -5.78 19.48 6.26
C LYS A 113 -7.05 18.70 5.86
N GLU A 114 -7.12 18.28 4.60
CA GLU A 114 -8.24 17.51 4.06
C GLU A 114 -8.26 16.06 4.57
N LEU A 115 -7.16 15.61 5.18
CA LEU A 115 -7.03 14.28 5.78
C LEU A 115 -7.32 14.29 7.29
N MET A 116 -7.59 15.44 7.91
CA MET A 116 -7.91 15.49 9.34
C MET A 116 -9.10 14.61 9.68
N ILE A 117 -8.96 13.84 10.76
CA ILE A 117 -10.01 12.94 11.23
C ILE A 117 -11.09 13.78 11.93
N GLY A 118 -12.31 13.75 11.40
CA GLY A 118 -13.48 14.40 11.98
C GLY A 118 -14.14 13.57 13.10
N PRO A 119 -15.29 14.03 13.62
CA PRO A 119 -16.03 13.30 14.66
C PRO A 119 -16.79 12.06 14.13
N GLU A 120 -16.97 11.95 12.81
CA GLU A 120 -17.67 10.86 12.13
C GLU A 120 -16.71 10.12 11.18
N PRO A 121 -16.94 8.81 10.90
CA PRO A 121 -16.14 8.06 9.93
C PRO A 121 -16.10 8.77 8.56
N GLY A 122 -14.90 8.86 7.98
CA GLY A 122 -14.68 9.58 6.73
C GLY A 122 -15.34 8.87 5.55
N ARG A 123 -15.99 9.64 4.68
CA ARG A 123 -16.61 9.13 3.45
C ARG A 123 -15.68 9.38 2.28
N LEU A 124 -14.90 8.35 1.94
CA LEU A 124 -13.99 8.39 0.79
C LEU A 124 -14.71 7.86 -0.46
N ARG A 125 -14.74 8.68 -1.50
CA ARG A 125 -15.14 8.29 -2.85
C ARG A 125 -13.89 8.14 -3.71
N ILE A 126 -13.81 7.02 -4.42
CA ILE A 126 -12.71 6.72 -5.35
C ILE A 126 -13.27 6.54 -6.75
N ASP A 127 -12.86 7.41 -7.68
CA ASP A 127 -13.15 7.24 -9.10
C ASP A 127 -11.98 6.51 -9.75
N THR A 128 -12.23 5.31 -10.28
CA THR A 128 -11.20 4.42 -10.84
C THR A 128 -11.37 4.25 -12.34
N ASP A 129 -10.30 4.54 -13.09
CA ASP A 129 -10.16 4.29 -14.52
C ASP A 129 -9.22 3.08 -14.73
N TYR A 130 -9.69 2.08 -15.47
CA TYR A 130 -8.90 0.90 -15.86
C TYR A 130 -8.32 1.08 -17.26
N ILE A 131 -7.01 0.93 -17.39
CA ILE A 131 -6.27 1.12 -18.62
C ILE A 131 -5.58 -0.19 -18.99
N GLY A 132 -5.68 -0.59 -20.25
CA GLY A 132 -5.12 -1.85 -20.73
C GLY A 132 -6.01 -2.49 -21.77
N ASN A 133 -5.41 -3.37 -22.57
CA ASN A 133 -6.11 -4.09 -23.63
C ASN A 133 -5.97 -5.60 -23.42
N PRO A 134 -7.06 -6.36 -23.61
CA PRO A 134 -6.97 -7.80 -23.59
C PRO A 134 -6.18 -8.28 -24.81
N THR A 135 -5.53 -9.43 -24.66
CA THR A 135 -4.99 -10.20 -25.77
C THR A 135 -6.10 -10.61 -26.75
N ARG A 136 -5.72 -11.12 -27.94
CA ARG A 136 -6.68 -11.66 -28.92
C ARG A 136 -7.61 -12.75 -28.35
N ARG A 137 -7.21 -13.40 -27.26
CA ARG A 137 -8.00 -14.42 -26.53
C ARG A 137 -8.82 -13.84 -25.36
N GLY A 138 -8.98 -12.52 -25.28
CA GLY A 138 -9.78 -11.84 -24.24
C GLY A 138 -9.09 -11.66 -22.88
N ARG A 139 -7.84 -12.11 -22.73
CA ARG A 139 -7.14 -12.09 -21.44
C ARG A 139 -6.28 -10.84 -21.25
N TYR A 140 -6.36 -10.20 -20.08
CA TYR A 140 -5.42 -9.17 -19.64
C TYR A 140 -4.12 -9.79 -19.12
N ARG A 141 -2.98 -9.22 -19.53
CA ARG A 141 -1.63 -9.62 -19.10
C ARG A 141 -0.92 -8.52 -18.32
N LYS A 142 -1.20 -7.28 -18.70
CA LYS A 142 -0.79 -6.06 -18.02
C LYS A 142 -1.97 -5.11 -18.00
N GLY A 143 -2.01 -4.24 -17.01
CA GLY A 143 -2.95 -3.13 -16.94
C GLY A 143 -2.40 -2.03 -16.07
N LYS A 144 -3.06 -0.88 -16.16
CA LYS A 144 -2.85 0.26 -15.29
C LYS A 144 -4.17 0.64 -14.64
N VAL A 145 -4.11 1.03 -13.39
CA VAL A 145 -5.22 1.67 -12.68
C VAL A 145 -4.84 3.12 -12.43
N ALA A 146 -5.78 4.04 -12.66
CA ALA A 146 -5.67 5.44 -12.26
C ALA A 146 -6.88 5.80 -11.39
N GLN A 147 -6.64 6.40 -10.23
CA GLN A 147 -7.64 6.64 -9.21
C GLN A 147 -7.55 8.08 -8.72
N ARG A 148 -8.72 8.67 -8.47
CA ARG A 148 -8.88 10.00 -7.89
C ARG A 148 -9.69 9.89 -6.61
N TYR A 149 -9.19 10.48 -5.53
CA TYR A 149 -9.74 10.32 -4.18
C TYR A 149 -10.46 11.59 -3.74
N PHE A 150 -11.65 11.42 -3.17
CA PHE A 150 -12.48 12.53 -2.70
C PHE A 150 -13.01 12.26 -1.31
N ILE A 151 -12.79 13.20 -0.39
CA ILE A 151 -13.38 13.20 0.96
C ILE A 151 -14.36 14.37 1.03
N GLU A 152 -15.64 14.09 1.30
CA GLU A 152 -16.71 15.13 1.31
C GLU A 152 -16.65 16.04 0.06
N ASP A 153 -16.48 15.41 -1.11
CA ASP A 153 -16.30 16.04 -2.44
C ASP A 153 -15.02 16.85 -2.69
N THR A 154 -14.16 16.99 -1.69
CA THR A 154 -12.84 17.62 -1.87
C THR A 154 -11.88 16.61 -2.51
N HIS A 155 -11.23 16.98 -3.61
CA HIS A 155 -10.22 16.13 -4.25
C HIS A 155 -8.94 16.12 -3.41
N VAL A 156 -8.62 14.97 -2.80
CA VAL A 156 -7.54 14.86 -1.81
C VAL A 156 -6.27 14.19 -2.33
N GLY A 157 -6.32 13.58 -3.52
CA GLY A 157 -5.14 13.01 -4.13
C GLY A 157 -5.43 12.02 -5.25
N GLU A 158 -4.35 11.51 -5.83
CA GLU A 158 -4.36 10.53 -6.91
C GLU A 158 -3.52 9.30 -6.59
N HIS A 159 -3.92 8.18 -7.17
CA HIS A 159 -3.17 6.95 -7.13
C HIS A 159 -3.11 6.29 -8.51
N GLU A 160 -1.93 5.85 -8.93
CA GLU A 160 -1.73 5.10 -10.15
C GLU A 160 -0.94 3.82 -9.88
N MET A 161 -1.24 2.73 -10.58
CA MET A 161 -0.56 1.45 -10.40
C MET A 161 -0.46 0.68 -11.71
N ASP A 162 0.73 0.19 -12.05
CA ASP A 162 0.96 -0.77 -13.13
C ASP A 162 0.98 -2.19 -12.56
N VAL A 163 0.19 -3.08 -13.19
CA VAL A 163 -0.08 -4.42 -12.68
C VAL A 163 0.13 -5.48 -13.76
N LEU A 164 0.78 -6.57 -13.40
CA LEU A 164 0.86 -7.81 -14.18
C LEU A 164 -0.21 -8.79 -13.71
N PHE A 165 -0.87 -9.45 -14.65
CA PHE A 165 -1.94 -10.43 -14.37
C PHE A 165 -1.51 -11.83 -14.77
N LEU A 166 -1.32 -12.69 -13.78
CA LEU A 166 -0.99 -14.10 -13.94
C LEU A 166 -2.17 -14.97 -13.53
N ASN A 167 -2.30 -16.14 -14.16
CA ASN A 167 -3.08 -17.21 -13.53
C ASN A 167 -2.17 -18.00 -12.58
N GLU A 168 -2.77 -18.85 -11.76
CA GLU A 168 -2.08 -19.70 -10.79
C GLU A 168 -0.88 -20.45 -11.41
N HIS A 169 -1.10 -21.19 -12.50
CA HIS A 169 -0.03 -21.95 -13.16
C HIS A 169 1.16 -21.10 -13.63
N GLU A 170 0.89 -19.92 -14.17
CA GLU A 170 1.96 -19.01 -14.63
C GLU A 170 2.68 -18.35 -13.46
N ASN A 171 1.97 -18.08 -12.36
CA ASN A 171 2.59 -17.62 -11.12
C ASN A 171 3.53 -18.71 -10.58
N ASP A 172 3.09 -19.97 -10.54
CA ASP A 172 3.91 -21.10 -10.09
C ASP A 172 5.16 -21.29 -10.94
N VAL A 173 5.02 -21.21 -12.28
CA VAL A 173 6.15 -21.28 -13.21
C VAL A 173 7.12 -20.12 -12.97
N LEU A 174 6.62 -18.90 -12.77
CA LEU A 174 7.45 -17.73 -12.47
C LEU A 174 8.22 -17.93 -11.16
N ARG A 175 7.54 -18.33 -10.09
CA ARG A 175 8.14 -18.55 -8.76
C ARG A 175 9.19 -19.67 -8.82
N HIS A 176 8.88 -20.80 -9.46
CA HIS A 176 9.84 -21.89 -9.64
C HIS A 176 11.06 -21.47 -10.46
N ALA A 177 10.87 -20.71 -11.55
CA ALA A 177 11.97 -20.26 -12.40
C ALA A 177 12.91 -19.27 -11.68
N GLN A 178 12.39 -18.44 -10.78
CA GLN A 178 13.19 -17.47 -10.03
C GLN A 178 13.94 -18.08 -8.85
N ARG A 179 13.31 -19.02 -8.12
CA ARG A 179 13.91 -19.61 -6.91
C ARG A 179 14.67 -20.89 -7.15
N GLY A 180 14.19 -21.76 -8.04
CA GLY A 180 14.68 -23.15 -8.17
C GLY A 180 14.37 -24.05 -6.97
N THR A 181 13.80 -23.51 -5.89
CA THR A 181 13.33 -24.20 -4.69
C THR A 181 11.92 -23.74 -4.33
N PRO A 182 11.13 -24.52 -3.56
CA PRO A 182 9.85 -24.06 -3.03
C PRO A 182 10.03 -22.76 -2.22
N ALA A 183 9.08 -21.83 -2.37
CA ALA A 183 9.06 -20.62 -1.56
C ALA A 183 8.64 -20.97 -0.12
N PRO A 184 9.35 -20.45 0.89
CA PRO A 184 8.89 -20.56 2.28
C PRO A 184 7.62 -19.74 2.45
N LEU A 185 6.84 -20.05 3.47
CA LEU A 185 5.63 -19.34 3.82
C LEU A 185 5.82 -18.57 5.12
N THR A 186 5.09 -17.46 5.31
CA THR A 186 5.12 -16.72 6.58
C THR A 186 4.71 -17.59 7.78
N SER A 187 3.94 -18.66 7.56
CA SER A 187 3.60 -19.67 8.58
C SER A 187 4.77 -20.56 9.01
N ASP A 188 5.86 -20.60 8.23
CA ASP A 188 7.06 -21.40 8.54
C ASP A 188 7.98 -20.70 9.56
N PHE A 189 7.74 -19.41 9.81
CA PHE A 189 8.53 -18.58 10.72
C PHE A 189 7.76 -18.29 12.00
N SER A 190 8.48 -18.24 13.13
CA SER A 190 7.90 -17.86 14.43
C SER A 190 8.37 -16.46 14.85
N ASP A 191 7.42 -15.55 15.03
CA ASP A 191 7.70 -14.18 15.53
C ASP A 191 8.30 -14.14 16.94
N HIS A 192 8.18 -15.25 17.69
CA HIS A 192 8.56 -15.35 19.10
C HIS A 192 9.63 -16.43 19.35
N GLY A 193 10.27 -16.92 18.28
CA GLY A 193 11.26 -18.00 18.37
C GLY A 193 12.64 -17.54 18.89
N PRO A 194 13.52 -18.49 19.31
CA PRO A 194 14.92 -18.19 19.60
C PRO A 194 15.61 -17.67 18.33
N GLY A 195 15.94 -16.37 18.30
CA GLY A 195 16.43 -15.68 17.10
C GLY A 195 15.53 -14.54 16.63
N ALA A 196 14.34 -14.38 17.21
CA ALA A 196 13.53 -13.18 17.02
C ALA A 196 14.35 -11.94 17.41
N ASP A 197 14.41 -10.93 16.53
CA ASP A 197 15.11 -9.66 16.73
C ASP A 197 14.45 -8.78 17.81
N ALA A 198 13.76 -9.35 18.79
CA ALA A 198 13.03 -8.64 19.84
C ALA A 198 13.93 -7.67 20.64
N GLY A 199 15.23 -7.96 20.77
CA GLY A 199 16.21 -7.05 21.40
C GLY A 199 16.85 -6.02 20.45
N ARG A 200 16.47 -6.03 19.16
CA ARG A 200 17.04 -5.20 18.09
C ARG A 200 15.98 -4.49 17.26
N GLN A 201 14.68 -4.69 17.53
CA GLN A 201 13.61 -3.90 16.94
C GLN A 201 13.82 -2.41 17.23
N VAL A 202 13.48 -1.58 16.26
CA VAL A 202 13.49 -0.13 16.45
C VAL A 202 12.41 0.25 17.47
N ALA A 203 12.71 1.22 18.34
CA ALA A 203 11.72 1.72 19.29
C ALA A 203 10.53 2.35 18.53
N PRO A 204 9.27 2.01 18.88
CA PRO A 204 8.10 2.44 18.11
C PRO A 204 8.01 3.95 17.88
N ASP A 205 8.32 4.75 18.91
CA ASP A 205 8.23 6.20 18.87
C ASP A 205 9.20 6.83 17.86
N LEU A 206 10.37 6.21 17.64
CA LEU A 206 11.36 6.68 16.65
C LEU A 206 10.89 6.53 15.21
N VAL A 207 9.95 5.62 14.95
CA VAL A 207 9.36 5.35 13.62
C VAL A 207 7.91 5.80 13.53
N GLY A 208 7.48 6.65 14.46
CA GLY A 208 6.16 7.25 14.44
C GLY A 208 5.02 6.34 14.90
N ARG A 209 5.31 5.23 15.59
CA ARG A 209 4.34 4.22 16.07
C ARG A 209 4.21 4.24 17.59
N GLY A 210 3.06 3.80 18.11
CA GLY A 210 2.84 3.55 19.54
C GLY A 210 2.88 2.05 19.89
N ASN A 211 2.54 1.18 18.95
CA ASN A 211 2.48 -0.26 19.14
C ASN A 211 3.68 -0.97 18.49
N PRO A 212 4.49 -1.74 19.26
CA PRO A 212 5.59 -2.55 18.71
C PRO A 212 5.17 -3.54 17.62
N LEU A 213 3.90 -3.98 17.59
CA LEU A 213 3.36 -4.84 16.54
C LEU A 213 3.45 -4.20 15.15
N ASN A 214 3.41 -2.88 15.09
CA ASN A 214 3.40 -2.10 13.86
C ASN A 214 4.80 -1.66 13.42
N VAL A 215 5.85 -2.00 14.19
CA VAL A 215 7.24 -1.75 13.78
C VAL A 215 7.70 -2.87 12.85
N VAL A 216 8.21 -2.50 11.68
CA VAL A 216 8.71 -3.45 10.67
C VAL A 216 10.22 -3.38 10.46
N LEU A 217 10.92 -2.61 11.29
CA LEU A 217 12.36 -2.41 11.21
C LEU A 217 13.06 -2.92 12.47
N SER A 218 14.24 -3.50 12.27
CA SER A 218 15.19 -3.82 13.32
C SER A 218 16.60 -3.45 12.89
N ARG A 219 17.55 -3.52 13.84
CA ARG A 219 18.99 -3.40 13.56
C ARG A 219 19.35 -2.08 12.87
N ALA A 220 18.63 -1.01 13.21
CA ALA A 220 18.86 0.29 12.62
C ALA A 220 20.29 0.78 12.92
N GLY A 221 20.94 1.33 11.91
CA GLY A 221 22.29 1.88 11.99
C GLY A 221 22.39 3.14 11.15
N THR A 222 23.05 4.15 11.70
CA THR A 222 23.22 5.47 11.08
C THR A 222 24.70 5.71 10.80
N THR A 223 24.99 6.22 9.60
CA THR A 223 26.29 6.76 9.21
C THR A 223 26.16 8.26 8.99
N ASP A 224 27.24 8.97 8.64
CA ASP A 224 27.16 10.41 8.31
C ASP A 224 26.30 10.73 7.08
N ARG A 225 25.90 9.72 6.28
CA ARG A 225 25.21 9.92 4.98
C ARG A 225 23.89 9.18 4.85
N SER A 226 23.68 8.12 5.63
CA SER A 226 22.50 7.26 5.47
C SER A 226 22.07 6.59 6.76
N VAL A 227 20.79 6.24 6.82
CA VAL A 227 20.23 5.30 7.80
C VAL A 227 19.93 3.99 7.09
N THR A 228 20.25 2.89 7.76
CA THR A 228 19.98 1.52 7.30
C THR A 228 19.21 0.76 8.36
N ALA A 229 18.40 -0.21 7.96
CA ALA A 229 17.72 -1.13 8.87
C ALA A 229 17.40 -2.45 8.13
N ASP A 230 17.21 -3.54 8.87
CA ASP A 230 16.72 -4.79 8.32
C ASP A 230 15.17 -4.83 8.43
N VAL A 231 14.48 -5.21 7.35
CA VAL A 231 13.01 -5.27 7.28
C VAL A 231 12.55 -6.58 7.92
N THR A 232 12.01 -6.46 9.13
CA THR A 232 11.69 -7.57 10.04
C THR A 232 10.29 -7.35 10.63
N PRO A 233 9.25 -7.41 9.79
CA PRO A 233 7.88 -7.30 10.26
C PRO A 233 7.51 -8.52 11.11
N ARG A 234 6.48 -8.36 11.94
CA ARG A 234 5.90 -9.48 12.66
C ARG A 234 4.74 -10.07 11.85
N PHE A 235 4.78 -11.36 11.57
CA PHE A 235 3.77 -12.05 10.77
C PHE A 235 2.43 -12.22 11.52
N ASP A 236 2.42 -12.02 12.84
CA ASP A 236 1.23 -11.90 13.68
C ASP A 236 0.49 -10.55 13.55
N ASN A 237 1.05 -9.57 12.83
CA ASN A 237 0.36 -8.33 12.50
C ASN A 237 -0.73 -8.57 11.44
N ARG A 238 -2.00 -8.63 11.86
CA ARG A 238 -3.14 -8.96 10.98
C ARG A 238 -3.58 -7.86 10.02
N ALA A 239 -3.12 -6.63 10.21
CA ALA A 239 -3.35 -5.57 9.23
C ALA A 239 -2.38 -5.70 8.03
N LEU A 240 -1.15 -6.14 8.28
CA LEU A 240 -0.13 -6.38 7.24
C LEU A 240 -0.21 -7.79 6.64
N PHE A 241 -0.56 -8.79 7.45
CA PHE A 241 -0.62 -10.21 7.09
C PHE A 241 -1.98 -10.83 7.48
N ASP A 242 -2.99 -10.58 6.66
CA ASP A 242 -4.32 -11.17 6.85
C ASP A 242 -4.41 -12.63 6.36
N HIS A 243 -3.42 -13.08 5.60
CA HIS A 243 -3.23 -14.48 5.20
C HIS A 243 -1.73 -14.84 5.14
N VAL A 244 -1.46 -16.08 4.77
CA VAL A 244 -0.10 -16.60 4.60
C VAL A 244 0.45 -16.13 3.25
N TYR A 245 1.68 -15.62 3.24
CA TYR A 245 2.38 -15.16 2.05
C TYR A 245 3.66 -15.96 1.82
N ASP A 246 4.15 -15.99 0.59
CA ASP A 246 5.41 -16.62 0.20
C ASP A 246 6.57 -15.62 -0.02
N HIS A 247 6.30 -14.33 0.22
CA HIS A 247 7.23 -13.21 0.14
C HIS A 247 6.71 -12.03 0.98
N LEU A 248 7.54 -11.03 1.27
CA LEU A 248 7.06 -9.79 1.90
C LEU A 248 6.21 -8.99 0.91
N PRO A 249 4.94 -8.69 1.21
CA PRO A 249 4.08 -7.97 0.28
C PRO A 249 4.54 -6.52 0.11
N ALA A 250 4.20 -5.91 -1.03
CA ALA A 250 4.57 -4.53 -1.36
C ALA A 250 4.24 -3.54 -0.22
N MET A 251 3.09 -3.69 0.44
CA MET A 251 2.67 -2.83 1.56
C MET A 251 3.64 -2.87 2.75
N THR A 252 4.29 -4.01 3.02
CA THR A 252 5.31 -4.12 4.07
C THR A 252 6.56 -3.32 3.71
N LEU A 253 6.99 -3.36 2.44
CA LEU A 253 8.12 -2.56 1.96
C LEU A 253 7.80 -1.05 1.99
N VAL A 254 6.57 -0.68 1.66
CA VAL A 254 6.12 0.72 1.74
C VAL A 254 6.08 1.21 3.19
N GLU A 255 5.63 0.39 4.14
CA GLU A 255 5.70 0.71 5.57
C GLU A 255 7.15 0.82 6.05
N ALA A 256 8.02 -0.12 5.65
CA ALA A 256 9.43 -0.07 5.98
C ALA A 256 10.10 1.21 5.46
N ALA A 257 9.74 1.64 4.24
CA ALA A 257 10.19 2.91 3.68
C ALA A 257 9.72 4.09 4.55
N ARG A 258 8.42 4.16 4.90
CA ARG A 258 7.88 5.19 5.80
C ARG A 258 8.66 5.26 7.11
N GLN A 259 8.83 4.13 7.79
CA GLN A 259 9.53 4.07 9.07
C GLN A 259 10.99 4.50 8.94
N LEU A 260 11.69 4.06 7.89
CA LEU A 260 13.09 4.43 7.67
C LEU A 260 13.23 5.91 7.32
N SER A 261 12.30 6.48 6.54
CA SER A 261 12.25 7.91 6.27
C SER A 261 12.07 8.72 7.55
N LEU A 262 11.17 8.31 8.45
CA LEU A 262 10.98 8.97 9.75
C LEU A 262 12.24 8.90 10.64
N LEU A 263 12.96 7.77 10.60
CA LEU A 263 14.26 7.64 11.28
C LEU A 263 15.33 8.55 10.69
N ALA A 264 15.42 8.64 9.36
CA ALA A 264 16.40 9.49 8.67
C ALA A 264 16.16 10.98 8.95
N VAL A 265 14.90 11.33 9.16
CA VAL A 265 14.39 12.65 9.50
C VAL A 265 14.68 13.03 10.96
N GLY A 266 14.43 12.11 11.90
CA GLY A 266 14.64 12.34 13.35
C GLY A 266 13.53 13.10 14.08
N GLU A 267 12.46 13.52 13.40
CA GLU A 267 11.29 14.21 13.95
C GLU A 267 9.96 13.46 13.70
N PRO A 268 9.80 12.21 14.18
CA PRO A 268 8.63 11.38 13.87
C PRO A 268 7.31 11.96 14.40
N GLY A 269 7.33 12.82 15.42
CA GLY A 269 6.13 13.45 16.00
C GLY A 269 5.52 14.58 15.16
N THR A 270 6.32 15.18 14.27
CA THR A 270 5.93 16.34 13.45
C THR A 270 6.05 16.06 11.96
N THR A 271 6.48 14.86 11.56
CA THR A 271 6.65 14.47 10.16
C THR A 271 5.59 13.48 9.72
N TYR A 272 4.92 13.76 8.61
CA TYR A 272 3.87 12.94 8.02
C TYR A 272 4.31 12.46 6.65
N ALA A 273 3.90 11.25 6.25
CA ALA A 273 4.02 10.80 4.87
C ALA A 273 2.72 11.06 4.12
N LEU A 274 2.80 11.83 3.03
CA LEU A 274 1.68 12.17 2.14
C LEU A 274 1.73 11.47 0.79
N GLY A 275 2.87 10.91 0.40
CA GLY A 275 3.02 10.32 -0.92
C GLY A 275 4.01 9.17 -0.94
N PHE A 276 3.84 8.31 -1.93
CA PHE A 276 4.68 7.14 -2.16
C PHE A 276 4.84 6.94 -3.66
N GLU A 277 6.06 6.74 -4.11
CA GLU A 277 6.34 6.24 -5.46
C GLU A 277 7.21 5.00 -5.35
N ALA A 278 6.74 3.87 -5.88
CA ALA A 278 7.41 2.60 -5.74
C ALA A 278 7.66 1.90 -7.07
N ARG A 279 8.76 1.16 -7.12
CA ARG A 279 9.11 0.20 -8.17
C ARG A 279 9.58 -1.09 -7.54
N PHE A 280 9.04 -2.21 -8.00
CA PHE A 280 9.40 -3.56 -7.52
C PHE A 280 10.02 -4.34 -8.67
N SER A 281 11.29 -4.71 -8.54
CA SER A 281 12.02 -5.46 -9.57
C SER A 281 12.05 -6.96 -9.30
N ARG A 282 11.96 -7.36 -8.02
CA ARG A 282 12.02 -8.75 -7.56
C ARG A 282 11.11 -8.96 -6.35
N PHE A 283 10.73 -10.21 -6.10
CA PHE A 283 10.07 -10.56 -4.84
C PHE A 283 11.05 -10.37 -3.67
N ALA A 284 10.52 -9.88 -2.55
CA ALA A 284 11.22 -9.83 -1.28
C ALA A 284 11.11 -11.20 -0.60
N GLU A 285 12.09 -12.07 -0.84
CA GLU A 285 12.07 -13.46 -0.35
C GLU A 285 12.15 -13.51 1.18
N LEU A 286 11.42 -14.43 1.84
CA LEU A 286 11.33 -14.47 3.32
C LEU A 286 12.59 -15.08 3.99
N ASP A 287 13.32 -15.91 3.26
CA ASP A 287 14.49 -16.65 3.75
C ASP A 287 15.82 -15.91 3.55
N GLU A 288 15.76 -14.64 3.12
CA GLU A 288 16.92 -13.77 2.96
C GLU A 288 16.63 -12.39 3.57
N VAL A 289 17.63 -11.81 4.24
CA VAL A 289 17.49 -10.50 4.90
C VAL A 289 17.25 -9.41 3.86
N VAL A 290 16.13 -8.71 3.99
CA VAL A 290 15.88 -7.47 3.25
C VAL A 290 16.47 -6.30 4.04
N ARG A 291 17.45 -5.62 3.45
CA ARG A 291 18.03 -4.38 4.01
C ARG A 291 17.41 -3.16 3.33
N ALA A 292 16.94 -2.22 4.14
CA ALA A 292 16.48 -0.92 3.67
C ALA A 292 17.57 0.15 3.93
N GLU A 293 17.75 1.07 2.98
CA GLU A 293 18.70 2.20 3.07
C GLU A 293 18.02 3.50 2.61
N ALA A 294 18.16 4.56 3.41
CA ALA A 294 17.68 5.90 3.13
C ALA A 294 18.79 6.94 3.36
N PRO A 295 18.88 8.03 2.58
CA PRO A 295 19.82 9.11 2.84
C PRO A 295 19.41 9.91 4.09
N LEU A 296 20.40 10.44 4.82
CA LEU A 296 20.16 11.43 5.88
C LEU A 296 19.93 12.81 5.26
N VAL A 297 18.69 13.08 4.88
CA VAL A 297 18.31 14.38 4.29
C VAL A 297 17.06 14.87 4.98
N TRP A 298 17.13 16.10 5.50
CA TRP A 298 15.93 16.86 5.80
C TRP A 298 15.61 17.78 4.61
N PRO A 299 14.39 17.72 4.06
CA PRO A 299 14.02 18.63 2.98
C PRO A 299 13.97 20.09 3.47
N GLU A 300 14.68 20.98 2.77
CA GLU A 300 14.52 22.43 2.98
C GLU A 300 13.06 22.82 2.66
N GLY A 301 12.42 23.56 3.57
CA GLY A 301 11.05 24.06 3.36
C GLY A 301 9.93 23.14 3.86
N GLY A 302 10.23 22.06 4.58
CA GLY A 302 9.21 21.28 5.29
C GLY A 302 8.43 20.29 4.42
N ARG A 303 8.80 20.09 3.15
CA ARG A 303 8.31 19.01 2.29
C ARG A 303 9.46 18.45 1.47
N GLY A 304 9.52 17.13 1.32
CA GLY A 304 10.41 16.53 0.33
C GLY A 304 10.35 15.02 0.26
N ASP A 305 11.18 14.50 -0.63
CA ASP A 305 11.14 13.11 -1.06
C ASP A 305 12.36 12.36 -0.52
N ILE A 306 12.12 11.29 0.24
CA ILE A 306 13.15 10.41 0.78
C ILE A 306 13.16 9.12 -0.04
N PRO A 307 14.16 8.89 -0.90
CA PRO A 307 14.29 7.62 -1.61
C PRO A 307 14.81 6.53 -0.67
N VAL A 308 14.07 5.43 -0.58
CA VAL A 308 14.46 4.23 0.17
C VAL A 308 14.72 3.08 -0.79
N ARG A 309 15.89 2.46 -0.67
CA ARG A 309 16.30 1.31 -1.47
C ARG A 309 16.20 0.05 -0.64
N PHE A 310 15.72 -1.04 -1.25
CA PHE A 310 15.63 -2.35 -0.63
C PHE A 310 16.58 -3.33 -1.31
N LEU A 311 17.44 -3.97 -0.54
CA LEU A 311 18.46 -4.90 -1.03
C LEU A 311 18.28 -6.30 -0.42
N GLN A 312 18.49 -7.32 -1.23
CA GLN A 312 18.70 -8.71 -0.81
C GLN A 312 20.00 -9.20 -1.46
N GLY A 313 21.00 -9.49 -0.62
CA GLY A 313 22.37 -9.71 -1.06
C GLY A 313 22.91 -8.48 -1.78
N ASP A 314 23.41 -8.68 -3.01
CA ASP A 314 23.93 -7.61 -3.86
C ASP A 314 22.85 -7.01 -4.80
N ALA A 315 21.61 -7.50 -4.73
CA ALA A 315 20.54 -7.10 -5.63
C ALA A 315 19.60 -6.08 -4.98
N GLU A 316 19.34 -4.97 -5.68
CA GLU A 316 18.23 -4.08 -5.37
C GLU A 316 16.91 -4.69 -5.87
N ILE A 317 16.00 -4.97 -4.94
CA ILE A 317 14.71 -5.64 -5.20
C ILE A 317 13.54 -4.67 -5.33
N ALA A 318 13.66 -3.49 -4.73
CA ALA A 318 12.65 -2.44 -4.78
C ALA A 318 13.26 -1.08 -4.45
N GLN A 319 12.59 -0.03 -4.91
CA GLN A 319 12.81 1.35 -4.51
C GLN A 319 11.47 1.97 -4.16
N VAL A 320 11.39 2.67 -3.04
CA VAL A 320 10.21 3.43 -2.60
C VAL A 320 10.66 4.84 -2.21
N THR A 321 10.15 5.85 -2.90
CA THR A 321 10.30 7.25 -2.51
C THR A 321 9.12 7.65 -1.64
N VAL A 322 9.39 8.18 -0.45
CA VAL A 322 8.37 8.67 0.48
C VAL A 322 8.36 10.19 0.45
N THR A 323 7.22 10.76 0.09
CA THR A 323 7.01 12.21 0.22
C THR A 323 6.61 12.50 1.65
N ILE A 324 7.50 13.16 2.39
CA ILE A 324 7.31 13.61 3.75
C ILE A 324 6.97 15.11 3.79
N VAL A 325 6.17 15.49 4.79
CA VAL A 325 5.83 16.88 5.09
C VAL A 325 5.87 17.15 6.59
N SER A 326 6.16 18.40 6.94
CA SER A 326 6.09 18.93 8.29
C SER A 326 4.64 19.22 8.66
N GLY A 327 4.27 18.88 9.90
CA GLY A 327 2.99 19.23 10.50
C GLY A 327 2.78 20.72 10.73
N SER A 328 3.78 21.57 10.47
CA SER A 328 3.61 23.03 10.48
C SER A 328 2.61 23.55 9.44
N GLU A 329 2.21 22.72 8.48
CA GLU A 329 1.16 23.03 7.49
C GLU A 329 -0.28 22.89 8.05
N LEU A 330 -0.44 22.31 9.24
CA LEU A 330 -1.74 22.03 9.89
C LEU A 330 -2.20 23.12 10.86
#